data_AF-A0AAX6DZL2-F1
#
_entry.id   AF-A0AAX6DZL2-F1
#
_cell.length_a   1.000
_cell.length_b   1.000
_cell.length_c   1.000
_cell.angle_alpha   90.00
_cell.angle_beta   90.00
_cell.angle_gamma   90.00
#
_symmetry.space_group_name_H-M   'P 1'
#
loop_
_entity.id
_entity.type
_entity.pdbx_description
1 polymer ?
#
loop_
_entity_poly.entity_id
_entity_poly.type
_entity_poly.pdbx_seq_one_letter_code
_entity_poly.pdbx_strand_id
1 'polypeptide(L)'
;MNCDGLWSKKNLIGLGLGQFVSLLITSTGFSSSELSRRGINAPTSQSLLNYLLLAFFYGGFLVYRRKPLRMNWYYYLLLSFIDVEANYLVVKAYQYTSLTSVMLLDCWSIPSVIFLTWLFLKTKYRYRKFAGVAICVAGLVLVVFSDVHASDRGGGSNPLKGDMLVIAGSMLYAISNVSEEFLVKKGDRIELMAMLGLFGAVVSACQIGIFEGNELRSIHWTAGAVIPFVGFALAMFLFYSTVPIILKISGSTMLNLSLLTSDMWAVLIRIFAYHEKVDWMYFIAFGAVAVGLVVYSGGDKIEDENTNQLEEVDKARDEEAAVDSFVAGSAAGNTSLSTEDELHLPLNLVVKER
;
A
#
# COMPACT_ATOMS: atom_id res chain seq x y z
N MET A 1 -0.51 -32.39 -7.46
CA MET A 1 -0.53 -30.98 -6.98
C MET A 1 0.65 -30.83 -6.02
N ASN A 2 1.77 -30.30 -6.51
CA ASN A 2 2.95 -30.01 -5.67
C ASN A 2 2.67 -28.74 -4.87
N CYS A 3 2.46 -28.87 -3.57
CA CYS A 3 2.25 -27.73 -2.66
C CYS A 3 3.55 -26.98 -2.32
N ASP A 4 4.71 -27.44 -2.79
CA ASP A 4 6.02 -26.92 -2.39
C ASP A 4 6.39 -25.58 -3.05
N GLY A 5 5.70 -25.19 -4.12
CA GLY A 5 5.86 -23.86 -4.76
C GLY A 5 4.98 -22.77 -4.15
N LEU A 6 3.95 -23.14 -3.38
CA LEU A 6 2.90 -22.21 -2.94
C LEU A 6 3.32 -21.37 -1.71
N TRP A 7 4.34 -21.81 -0.97
CA TRP A 7 4.80 -21.25 0.30
C TRP A 7 6.29 -20.90 0.24
N SER A 8 6.67 -20.03 -0.70
CA SER A 8 7.99 -19.39 -0.62
C SER A 8 8.16 -18.73 0.76
N LYS A 9 9.30 -18.95 1.43
CA LYS A 9 9.61 -18.36 2.75
C LYS A 9 9.32 -16.85 2.78
N LYS A 10 9.52 -16.15 1.66
CA LYS A 10 9.24 -14.71 1.52
C LYS A 10 7.75 -14.37 1.66
N ASN A 11 6.87 -15.18 1.08
CA ASN A 11 5.41 -14.97 1.14
C ASN A 11 4.89 -15.24 2.56
N LEU A 12 5.43 -16.26 3.23
CA LEU A 12 5.07 -16.56 4.62
C LEU A 12 5.54 -15.47 5.59
N ILE A 13 6.76 -14.95 5.40
CA ILE A 13 7.27 -13.80 6.17
C ILE A 13 6.40 -12.56 5.90
N GLY A 14 6.07 -12.29 4.64
CA GLY A 14 5.18 -11.18 4.28
C GLY A 14 3.82 -11.28 4.97
N LEU A 15 3.20 -12.47 4.96
CA LEU A 15 1.92 -12.72 5.62
C LEU A 15 2.01 -12.56 7.15
N GLY A 16 3.05 -13.13 7.77
CA GLY A 16 3.28 -12.99 9.21
C GLY A 16 3.49 -11.53 9.64
N LEU A 17 4.29 -10.78 8.88
CA LEU A 17 4.48 -9.34 9.11
C LEU A 17 3.18 -8.55 8.88
N GLY A 18 2.39 -8.92 7.86
CA GLY A 18 1.08 -8.31 7.60
C GLY A 18 0.12 -8.48 8.78
N GLN A 19 0.06 -9.67 9.37
CA GLN A 19 -0.77 -9.93 10.57
C GLN A 19 -0.25 -9.18 11.80
N PHE A 20 1.07 -9.08 11.97
CA PHE A 20 1.65 -8.28 13.03
C PHE A 20 1.26 -6.80 12.91
N VAL A 21 1.38 -6.24 11.70
CA VAL A 21 1.00 -4.86 11.39
C VAL A 21 -0.51 -4.62 11.56
N SER A 22 -1.35 -5.60 11.23
CA SER A 22 -2.79 -5.55 11.50
C SER A 22 -3.10 -5.43 13.00
N LEU A 23 -2.44 -6.20 13.86
CA LEU A 23 -2.63 -6.09 15.31
C LEU A 23 -2.17 -4.73 15.85
N LEU A 24 -1.08 -4.18 15.30
CA LEU A 24 -0.59 -2.85 15.66
C LEU A 24 -1.60 -1.76 15.28
N ILE A 25 -2.17 -1.78 14.07
CA ILE A 25 -3.17 -0.78 13.67
C ILE A 25 -4.48 -0.92 14.46
N THR A 26 -4.88 -2.14 14.83
CA THR A 26 -6.00 -2.33 15.76
C THR A 26 -5.69 -1.69 17.12
N SER A 27 -4.47 -1.87 17.63
CA SER A 27 -4.05 -1.29 18.91
C SER A 27 -4.02 0.23 18.90
N THR A 28 -3.62 0.85 17.78
CA THR A 28 -3.65 2.31 17.62
C THR A 28 -5.07 2.81 17.55
N GLY A 29 -5.94 2.19 16.75
CA GLY A 29 -7.37 2.52 16.68
C GLY A 29 -8.09 2.39 18.02
N PHE A 30 -7.81 1.32 18.77
CA PHE A 30 -8.32 1.15 20.14
C PHE A 30 -7.85 2.28 21.06
N SER A 31 -6.55 2.61 21.06
CA SER A 31 -5.99 3.67 21.90
C SER A 31 -6.59 5.05 21.57
N SER A 32 -6.73 5.39 20.28
CA SER A 32 -7.34 6.64 19.84
C SER A 32 -8.83 6.71 20.17
N SER A 33 -9.55 5.61 20.00
CA SER A 33 -10.96 5.51 20.37
C SER A 33 -11.15 5.70 21.88
N GLU A 34 -10.32 5.09 22.71
CA GLU A 34 -10.36 5.23 24.17
C GLU A 34 -10.02 6.66 24.63
N LEU A 35 -9.01 7.30 24.01
CA LEU A 35 -8.69 8.70 24.26
C LEU A 35 -9.86 9.63 23.91
N SER A 36 -10.49 9.39 22.76
CA SER A 36 -11.66 10.17 22.34
C SER A 36 -12.85 10.00 23.28
N ARG A 37 -13.13 8.78 23.75
CA ARG A 37 -14.18 8.52 24.76
C ARG A 37 -13.93 9.22 26.09
N ARG A 38 -12.67 9.53 26.42
CA ARG A 38 -12.27 10.33 27.58
C ARG A 38 -12.30 11.84 27.32
N GLY A 39 -12.72 12.27 26.14
CA GLY A 39 -12.77 13.68 25.74
C GLY A 39 -11.41 14.27 25.38
N ILE A 40 -10.39 13.44 25.13
CA ILE A 40 -9.05 13.90 24.79
C ILE A 40 -8.91 14.01 23.26
N ASN A 41 -8.89 15.24 22.77
CA ASN A 41 -8.94 15.57 21.35
C ASN A 41 -7.60 16.10 20.83
N ALA A 42 -6.55 15.26 20.89
CA ALA A 42 -5.21 15.63 20.43
C ALA A 42 -4.63 14.60 19.43
N PRO A 43 -5.23 14.47 18.23
CA PRO A 43 -4.83 13.49 17.21
C PRO A 43 -3.36 13.61 16.75
N THR A 44 -2.89 14.80 16.42
CA THR A 44 -1.50 15.02 15.98
C THR A 44 -0.51 14.78 17.12
N SER A 45 -0.88 15.13 18.35
CA SER A 45 -0.06 14.86 19.53
C SER A 45 0.13 13.36 19.80
N GLN A 46 -0.86 12.52 19.47
CA GLN A 46 -0.72 11.05 19.58
C GLN A 46 0.40 10.54 18.66
N SER A 47 0.47 11.06 17.42
CA SER A 47 1.46 10.63 16.42
C SER A 47 2.80 11.34 16.53
N LEU A 48 2.92 12.48 17.23
CA LEU A 48 4.17 13.23 17.34
C LEU A 48 5.31 12.36 17.90
N LEU A 49 5.04 11.60 18.97
CA LEU A 49 6.04 10.75 19.60
C LEU A 49 6.55 9.67 18.64
N ASN A 50 5.68 9.11 17.78
CA ASN A 50 6.11 8.20 16.72
C ASN A 50 7.14 8.85 15.81
N TYR A 51 6.84 10.03 15.25
CA TYR A 51 7.78 10.72 14.34
C TYR A 51 9.11 11.06 15.02
N LEU A 52 9.08 11.47 16.29
CA LEU A 52 10.29 11.71 17.07
C LEU A 52 11.12 10.43 17.28
N LEU A 53 10.47 9.30 17.59
CA LEU A 53 11.13 8.00 17.72
C LEU A 53 11.76 7.55 16.40
N LEU A 54 11.06 7.71 15.27
CA LEU A 54 11.62 7.44 13.95
C LEU A 54 12.84 8.32 13.66
N ALA A 55 12.71 9.63 13.88
CA ALA A 55 13.77 10.60 13.64
C ALA A 55 15.02 10.27 14.48
N PHE A 56 14.83 9.94 15.76
CA PHE A 56 15.94 9.60 16.64
C PHE A 56 16.59 8.28 16.27
N PHE A 57 15.80 7.20 16.14
CA PHE A 57 16.32 5.86 15.90
C PHE A 57 16.95 5.72 14.51
N TYR A 58 16.19 6.04 13.45
CA TYR A 58 16.68 5.91 12.08
C TYR A 58 17.60 7.05 11.68
N GLY A 59 17.35 8.28 12.16
CA GLY A 59 18.25 9.41 11.92
C GLY A 59 19.61 9.23 12.59
N GLY A 60 19.65 8.68 13.81
CA GLY A 60 20.89 8.28 14.46
C GLY A 60 21.70 7.28 13.62
N PHE A 61 21.03 6.25 13.08
CA PHE A 61 21.68 5.28 12.19
C PHE A 61 22.13 5.92 10.86
N LEU A 62 21.34 6.82 10.29
CA LEU A 62 21.67 7.52 9.04
C LEU A 62 22.93 8.38 9.21
N VAL A 63 23.01 9.15 10.30
CA VAL A 63 24.18 9.98 10.66
C VAL A 63 25.40 9.10 10.93
N TYR A 64 25.22 7.99 11.64
CA TYR A 64 26.30 7.02 11.91
C TYR A 64 26.88 6.44 10.61
N ARG A 65 26.02 6.09 9.64
CA ARG A 65 26.44 5.49 8.37
C ARG A 65 27.14 6.47 7.42
N ARG A 66 27.00 7.78 7.64
CA ARG A 66 27.63 8.87 6.87
C ARG A 66 27.44 8.74 5.34
N LYS A 67 26.29 8.24 4.88
CA LYS A 67 25.98 8.13 3.45
C LYS A 67 25.16 9.33 2.97
N PRO A 68 25.42 9.85 1.76
CA PRO A 68 24.58 10.87 1.17
C PRO A 68 23.18 10.32 0.88
N LEU A 69 22.20 11.21 0.86
CA LEU A 69 20.83 10.89 0.48
C LEU A 69 20.79 10.40 -0.96
N ARG A 70 20.05 9.32 -1.21
CA ARG A 70 19.84 8.77 -2.54
C ARG A 70 18.78 9.53 -3.31
N MET A 71 17.83 10.14 -2.62
CA MET A 71 16.75 10.91 -3.23
C MET A 71 16.78 12.36 -2.71
N ASN A 72 16.22 13.27 -3.49
CA ASN A 72 16.13 14.66 -3.07
C ASN A 72 15.19 14.80 -1.86
N TRP A 73 15.60 15.64 -0.90
CA TRP A 73 14.92 15.81 0.38
C TRP A 73 13.45 16.24 0.28
N TYR A 74 13.07 16.98 -0.77
CA TYR A 74 11.72 17.50 -0.94
C TYR A 74 10.66 16.41 -1.17
N TYR A 75 11.05 15.23 -1.71
CA TYR A 75 10.12 14.10 -1.82
C TYR A 75 9.70 13.57 -0.45
N TYR A 76 10.65 13.52 0.49
CA TYR A 76 10.38 13.09 1.85
C TYR A 76 9.55 14.12 2.62
N LEU A 77 9.77 15.42 2.38
CA LEU A 77 8.96 16.47 2.98
C LEU A 77 7.49 16.36 2.52
N LEU A 78 7.25 16.21 1.21
CA LEU A 78 5.90 16.05 0.68
C LEU A 78 5.23 14.77 1.20
N LEU A 79 5.96 13.66 1.23
CA LEU A 79 5.47 12.41 1.81
C LEU A 79 5.07 12.60 3.28
N SER A 80 5.95 13.22 4.08
CA SER A 80 5.70 13.43 5.51
C SER A 80 4.50 14.32 5.76
N PHE A 81 4.29 15.34 4.91
CA PHE A 81 3.10 16.18 5.00
C PHE A 81 1.82 15.36 4.75
N ILE A 82 1.78 14.58 3.66
CA ILE A 82 0.63 13.72 3.32
C ILE A 82 0.36 12.70 4.43
N ASP A 83 1.43 12.11 4.99
CA ASP A 83 1.33 11.10 6.03
C ASP A 83 0.82 11.66 7.37
N VAL A 84 1.29 12.84 7.78
CA VAL A 84 0.81 13.54 8.98
C VAL A 84 -0.67 13.91 8.83
N GLU A 85 -1.08 14.42 7.66
CA GLU A 85 -2.48 14.76 7.40
C GLU A 85 -3.37 13.50 7.38
N ALA A 86 -2.92 12.39 6.79
CA ALA A 86 -3.65 11.13 6.82
C ALA A 86 -3.93 10.67 8.26
N ASN A 87 -2.89 10.65 9.09
CA ASN A 87 -2.99 10.34 10.51
C ASN A 87 -3.94 11.26 11.25
N TYR A 88 -3.80 12.57 11.03
CA TYR A 88 -4.66 13.55 11.68
C TYR A 88 -6.13 13.34 11.34
N LEU A 89 -6.47 13.17 10.06
CA LEU A 89 -7.86 13.00 9.62
C LEU A 89 -8.49 11.74 10.21
N VAL A 90 -7.79 10.60 10.15
CA VAL A 90 -8.32 9.33 10.68
C VAL A 90 -8.41 9.34 12.19
N VAL A 91 -7.39 9.84 12.91
CA VAL A 91 -7.45 9.89 14.38
C VAL A 91 -8.51 10.88 14.85
N LYS A 92 -8.70 12.00 14.13
CA LYS A 92 -9.78 12.96 14.40
C LYS A 92 -11.17 12.38 14.12
N ALA A 93 -11.29 11.45 13.19
CA ALA A 93 -12.57 10.81 12.89
C ALA A 93 -13.15 10.03 14.08
N TYR A 94 -12.32 9.45 14.95
CA TYR A 94 -12.77 8.76 16.18
C TYR A 94 -13.59 9.65 17.14
N GLN A 95 -13.49 10.98 17.00
CA GLN A 95 -14.30 11.93 17.77
C GLN A 95 -15.73 12.07 17.25
N TYR A 96 -15.98 11.65 16.02
CA TYR A 96 -17.23 11.86 15.31
C TYR A 96 -17.94 10.55 14.95
N THR A 97 -17.19 9.47 14.72
CA THR A 97 -17.73 8.18 14.29
C THR A 97 -17.14 7.02 15.11
N SER A 98 -17.74 5.84 14.98
CA SER A 98 -17.38 4.66 15.78
C SER A 98 -16.11 3.96 15.28
N LEU A 99 -15.44 3.21 16.16
CA LEU A 99 -14.26 2.39 15.81
C LEU A 99 -14.52 1.49 14.58
N THR A 100 -15.69 0.85 14.53
CA THR A 100 -16.04 -0.02 13.40
C THR A 100 -16.33 0.74 12.11
N SER A 101 -16.89 1.97 12.19
CA SER A 101 -17.10 2.79 10.99
C SER A 101 -15.75 3.23 10.42
N VAL A 102 -14.82 3.68 11.28
CA VAL A 102 -13.47 4.05 10.84
C VAL A 102 -12.77 2.89 10.13
N MET A 103 -12.76 1.70 10.73
CA MET A 103 -12.05 0.56 10.15
C MET A 103 -12.70 0.07 8.85
N LEU A 104 -14.03 0.02 8.77
CA LEU A 104 -14.73 -0.37 7.54
C LEU A 104 -14.55 0.65 6.42
N LEU A 105 -14.62 1.94 6.73
CA LEU A 105 -14.41 2.99 5.74
C LEU A 105 -12.96 3.07 5.28
N ASP A 106 -12.00 2.67 6.13
CA ASP A 106 -10.59 2.61 5.76
C ASP A 106 -10.29 1.57 4.67
N CYS A 107 -11.19 0.62 4.42
CA CYS A 107 -11.15 -0.25 3.25
C CYS A 107 -11.16 0.52 1.92
N TRP A 108 -11.56 1.80 1.90
CA TRP A 108 -11.39 2.70 0.74
C TRP A 108 -9.94 2.86 0.29
N SER A 109 -8.97 2.64 1.18
CA SER A 109 -7.55 2.63 0.84
C SER A 109 -7.22 1.56 -0.22
N ILE A 110 -7.91 0.41 -0.23
CA ILE A 110 -7.65 -0.72 -1.15
C ILE A 110 -7.89 -0.33 -2.62
N PRO A 111 -9.09 0.11 -3.04
CA PRO A 111 -9.31 0.53 -4.42
C PRO A 111 -8.43 1.72 -4.80
N SER A 112 -8.14 2.61 -3.85
CA SER A 112 -7.27 3.77 -4.04
C SER A 112 -5.83 3.35 -4.35
N VAL A 113 -5.26 2.42 -3.57
CA VAL A 113 -3.92 1.88 -3.79
C VAL A 113 -3.83 1.13 -5.11
N ILE A 114 -4.84 0.33 -5.46
CA ILE A 114 -4.87 -0.38 -6.76
C ILE A 114 -4.85 0.63 -7.90
N PHE A 115 -5.69 1.65 -7.85
CA PHE A 115 -5.72 2.69 -8.86
C PHE A 115 -4.39 3.46 -8.96
N LEU A 116 -3.81 3.84 -7.82
CA LEU A 116 -2.55 4.58 -7.75
C LEU A 116 -1.34 3.73 -8.20
N THR A 117 -1.30 2.45 -7.85
CA THR A 117 -0.24 1.53 -8.30
C THR A 117 -0.36 1.19 -9.79
N TRP A 118 -1.59 1.17 -10.33
CA TRP A 118 -1.82 1.10 -11.77
C TRP A 118 -1.29 2.36 -12.48
N LEU A 119 -1.64 3.54 -11.95
CA LEU A 119 -1.31 4.83 -12.56
C LEU A 119 0.20 5.17 -12.46
N PHE A 120 0.80 5.06 -11.28
CA PHE A 120 2.16 5.52 -11.00
C PHE A 120 3.22 4.42 -11.09
N LEU A 121 2.89 3.20 -10.68
CA LEU A 121 3.81 2.05 -10.71
C LEU A 121 3.61 1.19 -11.97
N LYS A 122 2.63 1.52 -12.84
CA LYS A 122 2.30 0.78 -14.08
C LYS A 122 2.02 -0.71 -13.85
N THR A 123 1.45 -1.04 -12.70
CA THR A 123 1.09 -2.41 -12.36
C THR A 123 -0.03 -2.88 -13.28
N LYS A 124 0.15 -3.99 -14.00
CA LYS A 124 -0.89 -4.53 -14.88
C LYS A 124 -1.95 -5.24 -14.04
N TYR A 125 -3.20 -4.77 -14.11
CA TYR A 125 -4.34 -5.40 -13.46
C TYR A 125 -5.35 -5.87 -14.50
N ARG A 126 -5.91 -7.07 -14.30
CA ARG A 126 -6.93 -7.65 -15.15
C ARG A 126 -8.34 -7.22 -14.70
N TYR A 127 -9.32 -7.27 -15.60
CA TYR A 127 -10.70 -6.78 -15.38
C TYR A 127 -11.38 -7.29 -14.10
N ARG A 128 -11.04 -8.50 -13.64
CA ARG A 128 -11.57 -9.07 -12.38
C ARG A 128 -11.23 -8.23 -11.14
N LYS A 129 -10.04 -7.61 -11.12
CA LYS A 129 -9.62 -6.74 -10.00
C LYS A 129 -10.46 -5.46 -9.96
N PHE A 130 -10.85 -4.93 -11.12
CA PHE A 130 -11.78 -3.80 -11.20
C PHE A 130 -13.20 -4.18 -10.75
N ALA A 131 -13.65 -5.41 -11.03
CA ALA A 131 -14.93 -5.91 -10.51
C ALA A 131 -14.90 -6.05 -8.98
N GLY A 132 -13.83 -6.60 -8.39
CA GLY A 132 -13.64 -6.65 -6.94
C GLY A 132 -13.64 -5.27 -6.30
N VAL A 133 -12.93 -4.31 -6.91
CA VAL A 133 -12.95 -2.89 -6.51
C VAL A 133 -14.36 -2.31 -6.50
N ALA A 134 -15.14 -2.51 -7.56
CA ALA A 134 -16.51 -1.99 -7.64
C ALA A 134 -17.42 -2.53 -6.52
N ILE A 135 -17.26 -3.81 -6.18
CA ILE A 135 -18.01 -4.46 -5.08
C ILE A 135 -17.63 -3.84 -3.72
N CYS A 136 -16.33 -3.62 -3.46
CA CYS A 136 -15.87 -2.96 -2.23
C CYS A 136 -16.42 -1.53 -2.12
N VAL A 137 -16.41 -0.76 -3.22
CA VAL A 137 -16.97 0.61 -3.25
C VAL A 137 -18.46 0.61 -2.96
N ALA A 138 -19.23 -0.35 -3.50
CA ALA A 138 -20.65 -0.46 -3.20
C ALA A 138 -20.90 -0.74 -1.70
N GLY A 139 -20.09 -1.60 -1.07
CA GLY A 139 -20.15 -1.85 0.38
C GLY A 139 -19.89 -0.60 1.22
N LEU A 140 -18.91 0.23 0.82
CA LEU A 140 -18.58 1.49 1.48
C LEU A 140 -19.70 2.54 1.36
N VAL A 141 -20.28 2.67 0.17
CA VAL A 141 -21.40 3.60 -0.10
C VAL A 141 -22.58 3.28 0.81
N LEU A 142 -22.88 1.99 1.02
CA LEU A 142 -23.95 1.55 1.90
C LEU A 142 -23.74 1.95 3.37
N VAL A 143 -22.49 1.93 3.88
CA VAL A 143 -22.17 2.42 5.23
C VAL A 143 -22.46 3.92 5.35
N VAL A 144 -21.92 4.72 4.42
CA VAL A 144 -22.09 6.18 4.44
C VAL A 144 -23.57 6.55 4.37
N PHE A 145 -24.36 5.90 3.51
CA PHE A 145 -25.80 6.16 3.41
C PHE A 145 -26.56 5.80 4.69
N SER A 146 -26.13 4.76 5.41
CA SER A 146 -26.73 4.39 6.70
C SER A 146 -26.53 5.48 7.73
N ASP A 147 -25.31 6.03 7.82
CA ASP A 147 -24.97 7.07 8.78
C ASP A 147 -25.66 8.41 8.47
N VAL A 148 -25.90 8.73 7.19
CA VAL A 148 -26.75 9.87 6.78
C VAL A 148 -28.18 9.72 7.31
N HIS A 149 -28.82 8.56 7.12
CA HIS A 149 -30.20 8.35 7.57
C HIS A 149 -30.34 8.28 9.10
N ALA A 150 -29.27 7.89 9.80
CA ALA A 150 -29.23 7.91 11.27
C ALA A 150 -29.11 9.35 11.81
N SER A 151 -28.33 10.22 11.15
CA SER A 151 -28.13 11.61 11.57
C SER A 151 -29.37 12.50 11.47
N ASP A 152 -30.30 12.19 10.57
CA ASP A 152 -31.59 12.88 10.44
C ASP A 152 -32.56 12.59 11.62
N ARG A 153 -32.25 11.60 12.47
CA ARG A 153 -33.14 11.10 13.52
C ARG A 153 -32.73 11.50 14.96
N GLY A 154 -31.60 12.18 15.16
CA GLY A 154 -31.15 12.56 16.50
C GLY A 154 -30.14 13.71 16.51
N GLY A 155 -30.43 14.77 17.28
CA GLY A 155 -29.52 15.89 17.49
C GLY A 155 -28.36 15.54 18.41
N GLY A 156 -27.22 15.14 17.84
CA GLY A 156 -25.94 14.86 18.51
C GLY A 156 -24.90 14.32 17.52
N SER A 157 -23.60 14.59 17.77
CA SER A 157 -22.37 14.22 17.01
C SER A 157 -22.55 13.79 15.54
N ASN A 158 -22.11 14.60 14.57
CA ASN A 158 -22.25 14.34 13.13
C ASN A 158 -21.39 13.14 12.63
N PRO A 159 -21.94 11.91 12.49
CA PRO A 159 -21.16 10.73 12.13
C PRO A 159 -20.64 10.84 10.70
N LEU A 160 -21.46 11.42 9.81
CA LEU A 160 -21.09 11.77 8.43
C LEU A 160 -19.79 12.58 8.35
N LYS A 161 -19.55 13.51 9.30
CA LYS A 161 -18.30 14.28 9.33
C LYS A 161 -17.12 13.35 9.61
N GLY A 162 -17.28 12.42 10.56
CA GLY A 162 -16.30 11.37 10.83
C GLY A 162 -16.03 10.53 9.59
N ASP A 163 -17.08 10.04 8.95
CA ASP A 163 -16.96 9.15 7.79
C ASP A 163 -16.24 9.83 6.61
N MET A 164 -16.53 11.11 6.35
CA MET A 164 -15.82 11.90 5.33
C MET A 164 -14.34 12.11 5.67
N LEU A 165 -14.01 12.31 6.97
CA LEU A 165 -12.63 12.40 7.42
C LEU A 165 -11.89 11.08 7.20
N VAL A 166 -12.54 9.94 7.45
CA VAL A 166 -11.94 8.61 7.21
C VAL A 166 -11.67 8.42 5.73
N ILE A 167 -12.66 8.62 4.86
CA ILE A 167 -12.47 8.46 3.40
C ILE A 167 -11.32 9.33 2.88
N ALA A 168 -11.24 10.59 3.32
CA ALA A 168 -10.16 11.49 2.96
C ALA A 168 -8.80 10.99 3.50
N GLY A 169 -8.75 10.59 4.78
CA GLY A 169 -7.56 10.04 5.41
C GLY A 169 -7.06 8.76 4.74
N SER A 170 -7.95 7.84 4.41
CA SER A 170 -7.64 6.58 3.72
C SER A 170 -7.12 6.78 2.29
N MET A 171 -7.61 7.80 1.60
CA MET A 171 -7.04 8.21 0.31
C MET A 171 -5.60 8.75 0.47
N LEU A 172 -5.35 9.56 1.50
CA LEU A 172 -4.00 10.04 1.80
C LEU A 172 -3.07 8.89 2.23
N TYR A 173 -3.56 7.93 3.03
CA TYR A 173 -2.81 6.71 3.34
C TYR A 173 -2.49 5.89 2.08
N ALA A 174 -3.42 5.80 1.13
CA ALA A 174 -3.14 5.14 -0.14
C ALA A 174 -2.01 5.83 -0.91
N ILE A 175 -2.02 7.17 -0.96
CA ILE A 175 -0.96 7.98 -1.59
C ILE A 175 0.37 7.80 -0.83
N SER A 176 0.36 7.83 0.51
CA SER A 176 1.53 7.63 1.36
C SER A 176 2.14 6.25 1.11
N ASN A 177 1.34 5.19 1.21
CA ASN A 177 1.75 3.80 1.00
C ASN A 177 2.38 3.56 -0.39
N VAL A 178 1.78 4.11 -1.46
CA VAL A 178 2.30 3.96 -2.82
C VAL A 178 3.60 4.75 -3.02
N SER A 179 3.69 5.93 -2.42
CA SER A 179 4.89 6.76 -2.44
C SER A 179 6.04 6.10 -1.67
N GLU A 180 5.76 5.55 -0.49
CA GLU A 180 6.72 4.76 0.29
C GLU A 180 7.18 3.51 -0.46
N GLU A 181 6.28 2.80 -1.14
CA GLU A 181 6.65 1.64 -1.96
C GLU A 181 7.66 2.05 -3.05
N PHE A 182 7.40 3.15 -3.73
CA PHE A 182 8.29 3.66 -4.75
C PHE A 182 9.65 4.05 -4.15
N LEU A 183 9.65 4.78 -3.04
CA LEU A 183 10.86 5.26 -2.38
C LEU A 183 11.68 4.14 -1.76
N VAL A 184 11.07 3.09 -1.21
CA VAL A 184 11.78 1.97 -0.59
C VAL A 184 12.38 1.01 -1.62
N LYS A 185 11.73 0.88 -2.79
CA LYS A 185 12.23 0.06 -3.90
C LYS A 185 13.39 0.73 -4.62
N LYS A 186 13.39 2.06 -4.76
CA LYS A 186 14.49 2.81 -5.41
C LYS A 186 15.57 3.30 -4.43
N GLY A 187 15.18 3.65 -3.22
CA GLY A 187 16.02 4.28 -2.21
C GLY A 187 16.46 3.34 -1.09
N ASP A 188 16.75 3.92 0.06
CA ASP A 188 17.11 3.20 1.28
C ASP A 188 15.99 3.31 2.34
N ARG A 189 15.73 2.19 3.02
CA ARG A 189 14.69 2.11 4.07
C ARG A 189 14.99 3.05 5.23
N ILE A 190 16.26 3.08 5.62
CA ILE A 190 16.71 3.87 6.78
C ILE A 190 16.61 5.36 6.46
N GLU A 191 17.01 5.75 5.25
CA GLU A 191 16.86 7.13 4.75
C GLU A 191 15.39 7.56 4.74
N LEU A 192 14.50 6.71 4.19
CA LEU A 192 13.06 6.97 4.17
C LEU A 192 12.50 7.20 5.57
N MET A 193 12.75 6.28 6.51
CA MET A 193 12.23 6.38 7.88
C MET A 193 12.82 7.54 8.67
N ALA A 194 14.11 7.83 8.50
CA ALA A 194 14.75 8.97 9.15
C ALA A 194 14.14 10.30 8.69
N MET A 195 13.95 10.46 7.38
CA MET A 195 13.41 11.71 6.81
C MET A 195 11.92 11.85 7.07
N LEU A 196 11.17 10.74 7.02
CA LEU A 196 9.75 10.70 7.39
C LEU A 196 9.55 11.10 8.86
N GLY A 197 10.36 10.55 9.76
CA GLY A 197 10.36 10.95 11.17
C GLY A 197 10.73 12.42 11.38
N LEU A 198 11.79 12.90 10.73
CA LEU A 198 12.25 14.28 10.90
C LEU A 198 11.23 15.31 10.39
N PHE A 199 10.82 15.21 9.12
CA PHE A 199 9.87 16.15 8.55
C PHE A 199 8.47 15.95 9.14
N GLY A 200 8.06 14.72 9.43
CA GLY A 200 6.81 14.42 10.11
C GLY A 200 6.73 15.06 11.50
N ALA A 201 7.83 15.05 12.27
CA ALA A 201 7.90 15.73 13.56
C ALA A 201 7.78 17.26 13.43
N VAL A 202 8.43 17.86 12.42
CA VAL A 202 8.34 19.30 12.15
C VAL A 202 6.91 19.71 11.77
N VAL A 203 6.31 19.01 10.80
CA VAL A 203 4.92 19.27 10.37
C VAL A 203 3.96 19.08 11.54
N SER A 204 4.11 17.98 12.30
CA SER A 204 3.28 17.70 13.48
C SER A 204 3.41 18.79 14.55
N ALA A 205 4.61 19.29 14.83
CA ALA A 205 4.83 20.35 15.80
C ALA A 205 4.14 21.66 15.39
N CYS A 206 4.24 22.04 14.11
CA CYS A 206 3.51 23.19 13.57
C CYS A 206 2.00 23.01 13.71
N GLN A 207 1.49 21.84 13.33
CA GLN A 207 0.06 21.52 13.35
C GLN A 207 -0.52 21.50 14.78
N ILE A 208 0.23 20.96 15.75
CA ILE A 208 -0.15 21.00 17.17
C ILE A 208 -0.27 22.45 17.65
N GLY A 209 0.68 23.31 17.28
CA GLY A 209 0.65 24.73 17.63
C GLY A 209 -0.59 25.46 17.10
N ILE A 210 -1.09 25.05 15.93
CA ILE A 210 -2.23 25.68 15.27
C ILE A 210 -3.57 25.12 15.77
N PHE A 211 -3.70 23.79 15.89
CA PHE A 211 -5.00 23.14 16.10
C PHE A 211 -5.22 22.57 17.51
N GLU A 212 -4.16 22.20 18.24
CA GLU A 212 -4.29 21.40 19.48
C GLU A 212 -3.78 22.11 20.74
N GLY A 213 -3.22 23.31 20.61
CA GLY A 213 -2.62 24.02 21.74
C GLY A 213 -3.57 24.26 22.93
N ASN A 214 -4.86 24.51 22.67
CA ASN A 214 -5.86 24.68 23.72
C ASN A 214 -6.32 23.35 24.32
N GLU A 215 -6.50 22.33 23.48
CA GLU A 215 -6.86 20.97 23.92
C GLU A 215 -5.78 20.37 24.81
N LEU A 216 -4.50 20.51 24.45
CA LEU A 216 -3.39 20.02 25.28
C LEU A 216 -3.33 20.65 26.67
N ARG A 217 -3.77 21.90 26.80
CA ARG A 217 -3.83 22.62 28.09
C ARG A 217 -4.99 22.17 28.97
N SER A 218 -6.08 21.68 28.37
CA SER A 218 -7.25 21.20 29.10
C SER A 218 -7.15 19.73 29.51
N ILE A 219 -6.17 18.99 28.98
CA ILE A 219 -5.96 17.58 29.35
C ILE A 219 -5.48 17.45 30.80
N HIS A 220 -6.24 16.68 31.57
CA HIS A 220 -5.77 16.15 32.84
C HIS A 220 -4.90 14.90 32.60
N TRP A 221 -3.59 15.07 32.74
CA TRP A 221 -2.60 14.00 32.58
C TRP A 221 -2.69 12.97 33.70
N THR A 222 -3.61 12.01 33.52
CA THR A 222 -3.77 10.84 34.39
C THR A 222 -3.11 9.61 33.76
N ALA A 223 -2.86 8.56 34.55
CA ALA A 223 -2.36 7.29 34.01
C ALA A 223 -3.27 6.74 32.90
N GLY A 224 -4.58 6.94 33.01
CA GLY A 224 -5.56 6.55 31.99
C GLY A 224 -5.50 7.36 30.69
N ALA A 225 -4.86 8.52 30.67
CA ALA A 225 -4.56 9.27 29.45
C ALA A 225 -3.17 8.90 28.90
N VAL A 226 -2.17 8.85 29.78
CA VAL A 226 -0.77 8.61 29.39
C VAL A 226 -0.57 7.21 28.79
N ILE A 227 -1.21 6.17 29.35
CA ILE A 227 -1.04 4.80 28.88
C ILE A 227 -1.50 4.64 27.41
N PRO A 228 -2.72 5.07 27.01
CA PRO A 228 -3.11 5.06 25.60
C PRO A 228 -2.21 5.89 24.69
N PHE A 229 -1.72 7.05 25.14
CA PHE A 229 -0.78 7.86 24.35
C PHE A 229 0.53 7.13 24.06
N VAL A 230 1.14 6.54 25.09
CA VAL A 230 2.40 5.80 24.94
C VAL A 230 2.17 4.51 24.15
N GLY A 231 1.08 3.79 24.43
CA GLY A 231 0.68 2.59 23.70
C GLY A 231 0.48 2.85 22.21
N PHE A 232 -0.23 3.93 21.87
CA PHE A 232 -0.39 4.40 20.49
C PHE A 232 0.96 4.69 19.84
N ALA A 233 1.83 5.47 20.48
CA ALA A 233 3.10 5.87 19.90
C ALA A 233 4.05 4.68 19.66
N LEU A 234 4.11 3.74 20.60
CA LEU A 234 4.93 2.53 20.46
C LEU A 234 4.37 1.60 19.37
N ALA A 235 3.05 1.42 19.32
CA ALA A 235 2.41 0.62 18.27
C ALA A 235 2.66 1.23 16.88
N MET A 236 2.52 2.56 16.75
CA MET A 236 2.83 3.29 15.52
C MET A 236 4.31 3.18 15.14
N PHE A 237 5.23 3.29 16.10
CA PHE A 237 6.66 3.15 15.82
C PHE A 237 7.00 1.76 15.24
N LEU A 238 6.43 0.70 15.83
CA LEU A 238 6.59 -0.66 15.32
C LEU A 238 5.92 -0.86 13.96
N PHE A 239 4.74 -0.24 13.76
CA PHE A 239 4.01 -0.29 12.49
C PHE A 239 4.87 0.35 11.38
N TYR A 240 5.32 1.58 11.58
CA TYR A 240 6.14 2.34 10.64
C TYR A 240 7.49 1.66 10.39
N SER A 241 8.08 1.01 11.40
CA SER A 241 9.31 0.25 11.23
C SER A 241 9.13 -1.00 10.36
N THR A 242 7.92 -1.58 10.35
CA THR A 242 7.60 -2.82 9.66
C THR A 242 7.08 -2.60 8.24
N VAL A 243 6.27 -1.55 8.02
CA VAL A 243 5.63 -1.23 6.74
C VAL A 243 6.61 -1.18 5.57
N PRO A 244 7.77 -0.47 5.62
CA PRO A 244 8.73 -0.43 4.53
C PRO A 244 9.35 -1.80 4.21
N ILE A 245 9.38 -2.73 5.17
CA ILE A 245 9.83 -4.10 4.96
C ILE A 245 8.80 -4.85 4.11
N ILE A 246 7.52 -4.75 4.47
CA ILE A 246 6.41 -5.35 3.72
C ILE A 246 6.31 -4.73 2.33
N LEU A 247 6.33 -3.40 2.21
CA LEU A 247 6.27 -2.70 0.92
C LEU A 247 7.40 -3.12 -0.03
N LYS A 248 8.59 -3.40 0.51
CA LYS A 248 9.73 -3.88 -0.29
C LYS A 248 9.57 -5.32 -0.76
N ILE A 249 8.95 -6.19 0.02
CA ILE A 249 8.81 -7.63 -0.29
C ILE A 249 7.54 -7.91 -1.11
N SER A 250 6.43 -7.26 -0.76
CA SER A 250 5.08 -7.61 -1.20
C SER A 250 4.29 -6.44 -1.80
N GLY A 251 4.72 -5.19 -1.62
CA GLY A 251 4.07 -3.99 -2.14
C GLY A 251 2.88 -3.47 -1.30
N SER A 252 2.37 -2.30 -1.66
CA SER A 252 1.32 -1.58 -0.94
C SER A 252 -0.03 -2.27 -1.02
N THR A 253 -0.33 -2.94 -2.13
CA THR A 253 -1.55 -3.70 -2.31
C THR A 253 -1.66 -4.82 -1.28
N MET A 254 -0.60 -5.62 -1.11
CA MET A 254 -0.59 -6.72 -0.13
C MET A 254 -0.62 -6.21 1.32
N LEU A 255 0.05 -5.09 1.60
CA LEU A 255 -0.02 -4.42 2.89
C LEU A 255 -1.49 -4.09 3.24
N ASN A 256 -2.20 -3.38 2.35
CA ASN A 256 -3.59 -2.98 2.61
C ASN A 256 -4.52 -4.20 2.72
N LEU A 257 -4.32 -5.24 1.92
CA LEU A 257 -5.06 -6.51 2.09
C LEU A 257 -4.81 -7.18 3.45
N SER A 258 -3.60 -7.06 3.99
CA SER A 258 -3.28 -7.60 5.31
C SER A 258 -3.97 -6.79 6.41
N LEU A 259 -4.12 -5.47 6.21
CA LEU A 259 -4.78 -4.59 7.17
C LEU A 259 -6.26 -4.96 7.38
N LEU A 260 -7.00 -5.54 6.43
CA LEU A 260 -8.41 -5.92 6.66
C LEU A 260 -8.64 -6.86 7.85
N THR A 261 -7.62 -7.61 8.26
CA THR A 261 -7.72 -8.40 9.48
C THR A 261 -7.90 -7.54 10.73
N SER A 262 -7.50 -6.25 10.70
CA SER A 262 -7.72 -5.29 11.79
C SER A 262 -9.18 -4.95 12.00
N ASP A 263 -9.96 -4.98 10.92
CA ASP A 263 -11.39 -4.67 10.97
C ASP A 263 -12.13 -5.74 11.77
N MET A 264 -11.63 -6.98 11.74
CA MET A 264 -12.22 -8.11 12.47
C MET A 264 -12.00 -7.90 13.96
N TRP A 265 -10.75 -7.56 14.30
CA TRP A 265 -10.38 -7.27 15.67
C TRP A 265 -11.13 -6.06 16.22
N ALA A 266 -11.37 -5.04 15.38
CA ALA A 266 -12.15 -3.86 15.77
C ALA A 266 -13.61 -4.19 16.12
N VAL A 267 -14.25 -5.10 15.36
CA VAL A 267 -15.60 -5.59 15.68
C VAL A 267 -15.60 -6.35 17.00
N LEU A 268 -14.61 -7.23 17.23
CA LEU A 268 -14.47 -7.96 18.49
C LEU A 268 -14.28 -7.01 19.67
N ILE A 269 -13.43 -5.99 19.53
CA ILE A 269 -13.22 -4.96 20.55
C ILE A 269 -14.52 -4.20 20.83
N ARG A 270 -15.26 -3.80 19.80
CA ARG A 270 -16.53 -3.07 20.00
C ARG A 270 -17.56 -3.90 20.78
N ILE A 271 -17.67 -5.19 20.48
CA ILE A 271 -18.62 -6.10 21.15
C ILE A 271 -18.15 -6.45 22.57
N PHE A 272 -16.89 -6.85 22.74
CA PHE A 272 -16.40 -7.43 23.99
C PHE A 272 -15.79 -6.40 24.94
N ALA A 273 -15.09 -5.39 24.44
CA ALA A 273 -14.46 -4.37 25.29
C ALA A 273 -15.39 -3.18 25.55
N TYR A 274 -16.12 -2.73 24.53
CA TYR A 274 -17.04 -1.58 24.66
C TYR A 274 -18.48 -1.97 24.98
N HIS A 275 -18.84 -3.26 24.87
CA HIS A 275 -20.20 -3.75 25.09
C HIS A 275 -21.26 -3.01 24.24
N GLU A 276 -20.87 -2.57 23.04
CA GLU A 276 -21.75 -1.85 22.12
C GLU A 276 -22.33 -2.80 21.08
N LYS A 277 -23.59 -2.54 20.71
CA LYS A 277 -24.24 -3.26 19.61
C LYS A 277 -23.70 -2.75 18.27
N VAL A 278 -23.35 -3.68 17.40
CA VAL A 278 -23.02 -3.40 16.00
C VAL A 278 -24.31 -3.43 15.20
N ASP A 279 -24.58 -2.36 14.44
CA ASP A 279 -25.75 -2.32 13.55
C ASP A 279 -25.64 -3.43 12.48
N TRP A 280 -26.77 -4.03 12.14
CA TRP A 280 -26.84 -5.09 11.13
C TRP A 280 -26.26 -4.64 9.77
N MET A 281 -26.39 -3.36 9.44
CA MET A 281 -25.88 -2.77 8.21
C MET A 281 -24.36 -2.93 8.07
N TYR A 282 -23.61 -2.83 9.18
CA TYR A 282 -22.15 -3.01 9.16
C TYR A 282 -21.75 -4.44 8.82
N PHE A 283 -22.55 -5.46 9.19
CA PHE A 283 -22.28 -6.85 8.79
C PHE A 283 -22.51 -7.07 7.29
N ILE A 284 -23.51 -6.42 6.71
CA ILE A 284 -23.76 -6.45 5.25
C ILE A 284 -22.59 -5.79 4.51
N ALA A 285 -22.17 -4.59 4.96
CA ALA A 285 -21.02 -3.89 4.40
C ALA A 285 -19.75 -4.74 4.49
N PHE A 286 -19.54 -5.37 5.64
CA PHE A 286 -18.41 -6.26 5.86
C PHE A 286 -18.42 -7.47 4.91
N GLY A 287 -19.58 -8.11 4.74
CA GLY A 287 -19.77 -9.18 3.76
C GLY A 287 -19.48 -8.74 2.32
N ALA A 288 -19.92 -7.54 1.93
CA ALA A 288 -19.65 -6.98 0.61
C ALA A 288 -18.14 -6.73 0.40
N VAL A 289 -17.45 -6.15 1.38
CA VAL A 289 -15.99 -5.95 1.34
C VAL A 289 -15.25 -7.29 1.26
N ALA A 290 -15.64 -8.28 2.06
CA ALA A 290 -15.04 -9.60 2.04
C ALA A 290 -15.21 -10.30 0.68
N VAL A 291 -16.41 -10.23 0.08
CA VAL A 291 -16.68 -10.76 -1.26
C VAL A 291 -15.85 -10.03 -2.31
N GLY A 292 -15.79 -8.70 -2.25
CA GLY A 292 -14.97 -7.89 -3.15
C GLY A 292 -13.48 -8.28 -3.08
N LEU A 293 -12.98 -8.57 -1.87
CA LEU A 293 -11.62 -9.06 -1.64
C LEU A 293 -11.40 -10.46 -2.22
N VAL A 294 -12.34 -11.38 -2.02
CA VAL A 294 -12.23 -12.74 -2.56
C VAL A 294 -12.24 -12.71 -4.09
N VAL A 295 -13.09 -11.89 -4.69
CA VAL A 295 -13.11 -11.69 -6.16
C VAL A 295 -11.80 -11.08 -6.65
N TYR A 296 -11.24 -10.14 -5.88
CA TYR A 296 -9.95 -9.51 -6.16
C TYR A 296 -8.78 -10.51 -6.10
N SER A 297 -8.69 -11.31 -5.03
CA SER A 297 -7.57 -12.24 -4.76
C SER A 297 -7.72 -13.60 -5.47
N GLY A 298 -8.95 -14.02 -5.81
CA GLY A 298 -9.28 -15.32 -6.40
C GLY A 298 -8.84 -15.49 -7.86
N GLY A 299 -8.03 -14.59 -8.40
CA GLY A 299 -7.50 -14.64 -9.76
C GLY A 299 -5.99 -14.83 -9.86
N ASP A 300 -5.22 -14.40 -8.86
CA ASP A 300 -3.75 -14.37 -8.94
C ASP A 300 -3.14 -15.76 -9.18
N LYS A 301 -3.75 -16.83 -8.63
CA LYS A 301 -3.23 -18.20 -8.71
C LYS A 301 -3.40 -18.92 -10.06
N ILE A 302 -4.42 -18.59 -10.84
CA ILE A 302 -4.68 -19.23 -12.15
C ILE A 302 -4.12 -18.36 -13.28
N GLU A 303 -3.96 -17.06 -13.02
CA GLU A 303 -3.58 -16.08 -14.03
C GLU A 303 -2.05 -15.90 -14.13
N ASP A 304 -1.29 -15.97 -13.03
CA ASP A 304 0.19 -15.96 -13.07
C ASP A 304 0.76 -17.20 -13.79
N GLU A 305 0.12 -18.37 -13.64
CA GLU A 305 0.48 -19.58 -14.39
C GLU A 305 0.20 -19.41 -15.90
N ASN A 306 -0.95 -18.84 -16.27
CA ASN A 306 -1.29 -18.62 -17.68
C ASN A 306 -0.44 -17.53 -18.33
N THR A 307 -0.11 -16.45 -17.63
CA THR A 307 0.74 -15.38 -18.17
C THR A 307 2.19 -15.82 -18.33
N ASN A 308 2.74 -16.59 -17.38
CA ASN A 308 4.07 -17.18 -17.56
C ASN A 308 4.11 -18.19 -18.72
N GLN A 309 3.06 -19.00 -18.88
CA GLN A 309 2.95 -19.92 -20.03
C GLN A 309 2.80 -19.17 -21.36
N LEU A 310 2.04 -18.07 -21.41
CA LEU A 310 1.91 -17.24 -22.61
C LEU A 310 3.22 -16.53 -22.95
N GLU A 311 3.96 -16.02 -21.96
CA GLU A 311 5.28 -15.40 -22.19
C GLU A 311 6.37 -16.42 -22.59
N GLU A 312 6.31 -17.66 -22.09
CA GLU A 312 7.17 -18.76 -22.55
C GLU A 312 6.84 -19.19 -23.98
N VAL A 313 5.55 -19.25 -24.34
CA VAL A 313 5.10 -19.57 -25.70
C VAL A 313 5.48 -18.48 -26.70
N ASP A 314 5.31 -17.20 -26.36
CA ASP A 314 5.71 -16.11 -27.24
C ASP A 314 7.23 -16.03 -27.42
N LYS A 315 8.03 -16.28 -26.36
CA LYS A 315 9.50 -16.37 -26.49
C LYS A 315 9.94 -17.55 -27.34
N ALA A 316 9.33 -18.72 -27.17
CA ALA A 316 9.62 -19.89 -28.00
C ALA A 316 9.28 -19.63 -29.48
N ARG A 317 8.18 -18.91 -29.74
CA ARG A 317 7.75 -18.56 -31.11
C ARG A 317 8.65 -17.50 -31.76
N ASP A 318 9.16 -16.55 -30.98
CA ASP A 318 10.13 -15.56 -31.45
C ASP A 318 11.50 -16.19 -31.74
N GLU A 319 11.94 -17.16 -30.92
CA GLU A 319 13.15 -17.96 -31.18
C GLU A 319 13.01 -18.84 -32.43
N GLU A 320 11.86 -19.49 -32.62
CA GLU A 320 11.57 -20.31 -33.80
C GLU A 320 11.52 -19.46 -35.09
N ALA A 321 10.88 -18.28 -35.05
CA ALA A 321 10.87 -17.34 -36.16
C ALA A 321 12.27 -16.77 -36.50
N ALA A 322 13.12 -16.57 -35.48
CA ALA A 322 14.50 -16.15 -35.68
C ALA A 322 15.33 -17.24 -36.37
N VAL A 323 15.13 -18.51 -35.99
CA VAL A 323 15.79 -19.68 -36.61
C VAL A 323 15.34 -19.87 -38.05
N ASP A 324 14.04 -19.78 -38.33
CA ASP A 324 13.48 -19.88 -39.68
C ASP A 324 13.98 -18.76 -40.60
N SER A 325 14.11 -17.53 -40.07
CA SER A 325 14.69 -16.41 -40.83
C SER A 325 16.17 -16.62 -41.18
N PHE A 326 16.93 -17.29 -40.29
CA PHE A 326 18.33 -17.62 -40.50
C PHE A 326 18.50 -18.75 -41.53
N VAL A 327 17.62 -19.77 -41.49
CA VAL A 327 17.59 -20.88 -42.46
C VAL A 327 17.16 -20.39 -43.85
N ALA A 328 16.14 -19.53 -43.94
CA ALA A 328 15.69 -18.93 -45.19
C ALA A 328 16.76 -18.01 -45.82
N GLY A 329 17.48 -17.24 -45.00
CA GLY A 329 18.61 -16.42 -45.45
C GLY A 329 19.78 -17.24 -45.98
N SER A 330 20.05 -18.42 -45.42
CA SER A 330 21.11 -19.31 -45.89
C SER A 330 20.72 -20.11 -47.15
N ALA A 331 19.43 -20.38 -47.38
CA ALA A 331 18.93 -21.07 -48.57
C ALA A 331 18.85 -20.16 -49.81
N ALA A 332 18.61 -18.85 -49.62
CA ALA A 332 18.57 -17.88 -50.72
C ALA A 332 19.96 -17.52 -51.29
N GLY A 333 21.05 -17.88 -50.58
CA GLY A 333 22.43 -17.60 -51.01
C GLY A 333 23.04 -18.61 -52.00
N ASN A 334 22.36 -19.73 -52.31
CA ASN A 334 22.95 -20.84 -53.07
C ASN A 334 22.34 -21.09 -54.45
N THR A 335 21.48 -20.20 -54.97
CA THR A 335 20.76 -20.44 -56.24
C THR A 335 20.96 -19.32 -57.25
N SER A 336 22.20 -19.05 -57.64
CA SER A 336 22.48 -18.35 -58.90
C SER A 336 23.90 -18.62 -59.39
N LEU A 337 24.13 -19.78 -60.04
CA LEU A 337 25.11 -19.87 -61.13
C LEU A 337 24.99 -21.22 -61.87
N SER A 338 24.37 -21.20 -63.05
CA SER A 338 24.47 -22.12 -64.21
C SER A 338 23.12 -22.04 -64.94
N THR A 339 22.98 -21.64 -66.19
CA THR A 339 23.67 -22.06 -67.43
C THR A 339 23.22 -21.16 -68.60
N GLU A 340 24.01 -21.18 -69.68
CA GLU A 340 23.81 -20.68 -71.08
C GLU A 340 24.95 -19.71 -71.45
N ASP A 341 25.72 -19.85 -72.54
CA ASP A 341 25.83 -20.88 -73.57
C ASP A 341 27.17 -20.70 -74.33
N GLU A 342 27.60 -21.80 -74.95
CA GLU A 342 28.49 -21.97 -76.13
C GLU A 342 29.79 -21.16 -76.37
N LEU A 343 30.88 -21.96 -76.40
CA LEU A 343 31.77 -22.18 -77.55
C LEU A 343 32.45 -20.95 -78.22
N HIS A 344 33.77 -20.81 -78.00
CA HIS A 344 34.79 -20.68 -79.06
C HIS A 344 36.20 -20.62 -78.43
N LEU A 345 36.99 -21.68 -78.61
CA LEU A 345 38.46 -21.58 -78.67
C LEU A 345 38.82 -21.05 -80.09
N PRO A 346 39.94 -20.34 -80.31
CA PRO A 346 41.25 -20.98 -80.15
C PRO A 346 42.47 -20.11 -79.76
N LEU A 347 43.48 -20.86 -79.29
CA LEU A 347 44.93 -20.71 -79.52
C LEU A 347 45.67 -19.41 -79.10
N ASN A 348 46.66 -19.68 -78.24
CA ASN A 348 48.10 -19.46 -78.44
C ASN A 348 48.82 -18.36 -77.64
N LEU A 349 49.88 -18.87 -76.98
CA LEU A 349 51.25 -18.34 -76.97
C LEU A 349 51.60 -17.21 -75.98
N VAL A 350 52.29 -17.65 -74.92
CA VAL A 350 53.73 -17.37 -74.69
C VAL A 350 54.12 -16.03 -74.05
N VAL A 351 54.85 -16.16 -72.91
CA VAL A 351 56.00 -15.33 -72.47
C VAL A 351 55.61 -13.98 -71.82
N LYS A 352 56.15 -13.50 -70.69
CA LYS A 352 57.50 -13.60 -70.10
C LYS A 352 57.51 -12.99 -68.68
N GLU A 353 58.51 -13.40 -67.88
CA GLU A 353 59.34 -12.64 -66.88
C GLU A 353 58.64 -11.66 -65.90
N ARG A 354 58.97 -11.58 -64.62
CA ARG A 354 60.13 -12.05 -63.84
C ARG A 354 59.77 -12.00 -62.36
#